data_AF-A0A430EI86-F1
#
_entry.id   AF-A0A430EI86-F1
#
_cell.length_a   1.000
_cell.length_b   1.000
_cell.length_c   1.000
_cell.angle_alpha   90.00
_cell.angle_beta   90.00
_cell.angle_gamma   90.00
#
_symmetry.space_group_name_H-M   'P 1'
#
loop_
_entity.id
_entity.type
_entity.pdbx_description
1 polymer ?
#
loop_
_entity_poly.entity_id
_entity_poly.type
_entity_poly.pdbx_seq_one_letter_code
_entity_poly.pdbx_strand_id
1 'polypeptide(L)'
;MSWLRAIDWIWHVRGTLALPARPTSFNALEPVFEERGTTVERGPDTLAFHKDNPDSQDKLASFEHGTLQFVATEKGPALRYDLTSHPLLWCFIAPAPFAALAYAAQPMRTPGYIFAGIFAALYLAGRVIEQRNAHKLFRERLLGTDTAEAVPA
;
A
#
# COMPACT_ATOMS: atom_id res chain seq x y z
N MET A 1 4.99 7.68 22.30
CA MET A 1 5.25 7.26 20.90
C MET A 1 5.77 5.83 20.93
N SER A 2 4.90 4.83 20.70
CA SER A 2 5.27 3.41 20.86
C SER A 2 6.11 2.95 19.65
N TRP A 3 7.28 2.35 19.92
CA TRP A 3 8.21 1.76 18.95
C TRP A 3 7.53 0.83 17.94
N LEU A 4 6.48 0.13 18.37
CA LEU A 4 5.65 -0.72 17.52
C LEU A 4 5.01 0.06 16.36
N ARG A 5 4.63 1.33 16.55
CA ARG A 5 4.07 2.16 15.48
C ARG A 5 5.07 2.56 14.41
N ALA A 6 6.34 2.70 14.79
CA ALA A 6 7.39 3.05 13.83
C ALA A 6 7.71 1.84 12.95
N ILE A 7 7.71 0.64 13.54
CA ILE A 7 7.92 -0.60 12.80
C ILE A 7 6.68 -0.91 11.93
N ASP A 8 5.46 -0.76 12.46
CA ASP A 8 4.22 -0.85 11.67
C ASP A 8 4.22 0.05 10.44
N TRP A 9 4.77 1.27 10.56
CA TRP A 9 4.79 2.24 9.47
C TRP A 9 5.68 1.82 8.28
N ILE A 10 6.65 0.93 8.52
CA ILE A 10 7.58 0.44 7.49
C ILE A 10 6.83 -0.43 6.48
N TRP A 11 5.85 -1.22 6.93
CA TRP A 11 5.10 -2.16 6.07
C TRP A 11 3.63 -1.79 5.83
N HIS A 12 3.06 -0.87 6.62
CA HIS A 12 1.69 -0.37 6.41
C HIS A 12 1.64 0.90 5.56
N VAL A 13 0.97 0.83 4.42
CA VAL A 13 0.58 1.99 3.62
C VAL A 13 -0.82 2.43 4.05
N ARG A 14 -0.85 3.43 4.95
CA ARG A 14 -2.09 4.04 5.45
C ARG A 14 -2.39 5.34 4.74
N GLY A 15 -3.66 5.60 4.48
CA GLY A 15 -4.09 6.91 4.01
C GLY A 15 -5.57 7.15 4.19
N THR A 16 -5.96 8.38 3.92
CA THR A 16 -7.35 8.83 3.98
C THR A 16 -7.62 9.66 2.74
N LEU A 17 -8.68 9.30 2.02
CA LEU A 17 -9.11 9.98 0.82
C LEU A 17 -10.46 10.62 1.13
N ALA A 18 -10.52 11.95 1.11
CA ALA A 18 -11.78 12.67 1.23
C ALA A 18 -12.64 12.38 0.00
N LEU A 19 -13.91 12.08 0.23
CA LEU A 19 -14.89 11.79 -0.80
C LEU A 19 -15.90 12.94 -0.87
N PRO A 20 -16.37 13.30 -2.08
CA PRO A 20 -17.41 14.32 -2.24
C PRO A 20 -18.75 13.86 -1.67
N ALA A 21 -19.07 12.57 -1.80
CA ALA A 21 -20.24 11.92 -1.23
C ALA A 21 -19.87 10.52 -0.71
N ARG A 22 -20.63 9.99 0.26
CA ARG A 22 -20.42 8.63 0.76
C ARG A 22 -21.05 7.64 -0.24
N PRO A 23 -20.27 6.80 -0.93
CA PRO A 23 -20.83 5.78 -1.80
C PRO A 23 -21.58 4.71 -1.00
N THR A 24 -22.63 4.16 -1.58
CA THR A 24 -23.51 3.16 -0.96
C THR A 24 -22.90 1.75 -0.99
N SER A 25 -21.91 1.50 -1.86
CA SER A 25 -21.23 0.21 -2.00
C SER A 25 -19.78 0.37 -2.50
N PHE A 26 -19.00 -0.71 -2.41
CA PHE A 26 -17.61 -0.77 -2.89
C PHE A 26 -17.49 -1.18 -4.37
N ASN A 27 -18.58 -1.18 -5.15
CA ASN A 27 -18.61 -1.72 -6.52
C ASN A 27 -17.60 -1.04 -7.46
N ALA A 28 -17.32 0.26 -7.28
CA ALA A 28 -16.32 0.97 -8.07
C ALA A 28 -14.88 0.42 -7.92
N LEU A 29 -14.61 -0.27 -6.80
CA LEU A 29 -13.32 -0.91 -6.51
C LEU A 29 -13.28 -2.39 -6.91
N GLU A 30 -14.42 -2.99 -7.25
CA GLU A 30 -14.54 -4.41 -7.60
C GLU A 30 -13.57 -4.85 -8.71
N PRO A 31 -13.36 -4.08 -9.81
CA PRO A 31 -12.44 -4.50 -10.87
C PRO A 31 -10.95 -4.47 -10.47
N VAL A 32 -10.60 -3.94 -9.29
CA VAL A 32 -9.23 -3.99 -8.74
C VAL A 32 -9.00 -5.30 -7.97
N PHE A 33 -10.08 -5.97 -7.56
CA PHE A 33 -10.07 -7.16 -6.73
C PHE A 33 -10.55 -8.43 -7.45
N GLU A 34 -10.87 -8.34 -8.75
CA GLU A 34 -11.33 -9.47 -9.59
C GLU A 34 -10.21 -10.42 -10.06
N GLU A 35 -8.98 -10.23 -9.58
CA GLU A 35 -7.84 -11.06 -9.99
C GLU A 35 -7.77 -12.40 -9.25
N ARG A 36 -7.21 -13.42 -9.92
CA ARG A 36 -7.08 -14.78 -9.40
C ARG A 36 -6.32 -14.79 -8.07
N GLY A 37 -6.86 -15.50 -7.08
CA GLY A 37 -6.25 -15.60 -5.74
C GLY A 37 -6.65 -14.48 -4.77
N THR A 38 -7.52 -13.55 -5.17
CA THR A 38 -8.05 -12.52 -4.28
C THR A 38 -9.27 -13.04 -3.49
N THR A 39 -9.12 -13.19 -2.18
CA THR A 39 -10.24 -13.40 -1.26
C THR A 39 -10.69 -12.04 -0.75
N VAL A 40 -11.97 -11.71 -0.94
CA VAL A 40 -12.55 -10.45 -0.49
C VAL A 40 -13.62 -10.72 0.55
N GLU A 41 -13.43 -10.20 1.76
CA GLU A 41 -14.43 -10.22 2.82
C GLU A 41 -15.12 -8.85 2.89
N ARG A 42 -16.44 -8.84 2.69
CA ARG A 42 -17.25 -7.63 2.65
C ARG A 42 -18.10 -7.53 3.92
N GLY A 43 -17.91 -6.45 4.65
CA GLY A 43 -18.82 -5.97 5.69
C GLY A 43 -19.63 -4.76 5.23
N PRO A 44 -20.53 -4.22 6.09
CA PRO A 44 -21.40 -3.10 5.74
C PRO A 44 -20.63 -1.80 5.42
N ASP A 45 -19.51 -1.55 6.11
CA ASP A 45 -18.69 -0.34 5.95
C ASP A 45 -17.19 -0.65 5.78
N THR A 46 -16.84 -1.92 5.69
CA THR A 46 -15.45 -2.40 5.64
C THR A 46 -15.30 -3.40 4.52
N LEU A 47 -14.26 -3.23 3.71
CA LEU A 47 -13.82 -4.23 2.73
C LEU A 47 -12.41 -4.66 3.11
N ALA A 48 -12.23 -5.95 3.39
CA ALA A 48 -10.92 -6.55 3.58
C ALA A 48 -10.60 -7.42 2.37
N PHE A 49 -9.37 -7.36 1.89
CA PHE A 49 -8.91 -8.22 0.81
C PHE A 49 -7.60 -8.91 1.19
N HIS A 50 -7.44 -10.13 0.69
CA HIS A 50 -6.24 -10.93 0.78
C HIS A 50 -5.91 -11.48 -0.62
N LYS A 51 -4.68 -11.31 -1.09
CA LYS A 51 -4.20 -11.82 -2.38
C LYS A 51 -3.12 -12.85 -2.13
N ASP A 52 -3.41 -14.10 -2.48
CA ASP A 52 -2.40 -15.16 -2.49
C ASP A 52 -1.66 -15.16 -3.84
N ASN A 53 -0.36 -14.87 -3.81
CA ASN A 53 0.55 -14.87 -4.96
C ASN A 53 0.08 -13.97 -6.13
N PRO A 54 0.07 -12.64 -5.92
CA PRO A 54 -0.43 -11.69 -6.91
C PRO A 54 0.38 -11.72 -8.22
N ASP A 55 -0.31 -11.53 -9.34
CA ASP A 55 0.33 -11.43 -10.65
C ASP A 55 1.25 -10.21 -10.69
N SER A 56 2.44 -10.33 -11.29
CA SER A 56 3.38 -9.21 -11.44
C SER A 56 2.82 -8.06 -12.30
N GLN A 57 1.74 -8.29 -13.06
CA GLN A 57 1.04 -7.27 -13.83
C GLN A 57 -0.07 -6.53 -13.04
N ASP A 58 -0.40 -6.97 -11.83
CA ASP A 58 -1.38 -6.28 -10.97
C ASP A 58 -0.82 -4.93 -10.47
N LYS A 59 -1.64 -3.88 -10.57
CA LYS A 59 -1.29 -2.55 -10.05
C LYS A 59 -1.17 -2.51 -8.52
N LEU A 60 -1.79 -3.48 -7.84
CA LEU A 60 -1.68 -3.73 -6.41
C LEU A 60 -0.87 -5.00 -6.09
N ALA A 61 -0.03 -5.49 -7.02
CA ALA A 61 0.73 -6.73 -6.82
C ALA A 61 1.62 -6.71 -5.57
N SER A 62 2.05 -5.52 -5.15
CA SER A 62 2.86 -5.35 -3.95
C SER A 62 2.04 -5.45 -2.65
N PHE A 63 0.71 -5.43 -2.72
CA PHE A 63 -0.19 -5.45 -1.56
C PHE A 63 -0.92 -6.79 -1.45
N GLU A 64 -0.46 -7.63 -0.52
CA GLU A 64 -1.05 -8.94 -0.27
C GLU A 64 -2.28 -8.86 0.64
N HIS A 65 -2.34 -7.86 1.52
CA HIS A 65 -3.47 -7.68 2.43
C HIS A 65 -3.83 -6.21 2.58
N GLY A 66 -5.12 -5.90 2.66
CA GLY A 66 -5.56 -4.55 2.94
C GLY A 66 -6.99 -4.44 3.45
N THR A 67 -7.24 -3.38 4.22
CA THR A 67 -8.56 -3.02 4.74
C THR A 67 -8.96 -1.61 4.29
N LEU A 68 -10.21 -1.48 3.88
CA LEU A 68 -10.83 -0.27 3.35
C LEU A 68 -12.07 0.02 4.20
N GLN A 69 -12.18 1.25 4.73
CA GLN A 69 -13.27 1.64 5.61
C GLN A 69 -13.82 3.01 5.23
N PHE A 70 -15.14 3.14 5.12
CA PHE A 70 -15.77 4.44 4.99
C PHE A 70 -15.94 5.08 6.37
N VAL A 71 -15.30 6.23 6.59
CA VAL A 71 -15.28 6.96 7.86
C VAL A 71 -15.80 8.38 7.63
N ALA A 72 -16.72 8.85 8.48
CA ALA A 72 -17.11 10.24 8.50
C ALA A 72 -16.04 11.07 9.20
N THR A 73 -15.47 12.06 8.52
CA THR A 73 -14.49 13.00 9.08
C THR A 73 -15.14 14.37 9.26
N GLU A 74 -14.53 15.26 10.04
CA GLU A 74 -14.99 16.65 10.19
C GLU A 74 -15.09 17.41 8.85
N LYS A 75 -14.35 16.97 7.82
CA LYS A 75 -14.33 17.57 6.48
C LYS A 75 -15.27 16.89 5.48
N GLY A 76 -16.08 15.93 5.93
CA GLY A 76 -16.95 15.11 5.08
C GLY A 76 -16.58 13.62 5.08
N PRO A 77 -17.28 12.79 4.29
CA PRO A 77 -17.03 11.37 4.19
C PRO A 77 -15.63 11.12 3.61
N ALA A 78 -14.92 10.12 4.14
CA ALA A 78 -13.61 9.74 3.63
C ALA A 78 -13.46 8.22 3.61
N LEU A 79 -12.71 7.73 2.63
CA LEU A 79 -12.23 6.36 2.62
C LEU A 79 -10.88 6.30 3.35
N ARG A 80 -10.83 5.54 4.43
CA ARG A 80 -9.59 5.16 5.09
C ARG A 80 -9.12 3.83 4.54
N TYR A 81 -7.86 3.75 4.14
CA TYR A 81 -7.24 2.52 3.67
C TYR A 81 -5.99 2.20 4.48
N ASP A 82 -5.80 0.91 4.75
CA ASP A 82 -4.61 0.35 5.38
C ASP A 82 -4.18 -0.88 4.58
N LEU A 83 -3.05 -0.78 3.87
CA LEU A 83 -2.52 -1.85 3.02
C LEU A 83 -1.17 -2.34 3.56
N THR A 84 -0.85 -3.60 3.33
CA THR A 84 0.36 -4.28 3.84
C THR A 84 1.20 -4.82 2.68
N SER A 85 2.50 -4.48 2.64
CA SER A 85 3.45 -4.92 1.61
C SER A 85 4.63 -5.69 2.24
N HIS A 86 4.67 -7.01 2.06
CA HIS A 86 5.79 -7.85 2.48
C HIS A 86 7.10 -7.60 1.68
N PRO A 87 7.06 -7.31 0.36
CA PRO A 87 8.29 -6.99 -0.39
C PRO A 87 9.07 -5.79 0.18
N LEU A 88 8.37 -4.74 0.65
CA LEU A 88 9.01 -3.60 1.32
C LEU A 88 9.73 -3.99 2.61
N LEU A 89 9.15 -4.91 3.39
CA LEU A 89 9.76 -5.40 4.63
C LEU A 89 11.09 -6.09 4.34
N TRP A 90 11.13 -6.98 3.35
CA TRP A 90 12.36 -7.65 2.94
C TRP A 90 13.41 -6.66 2.42
N CYS A 91 12.98 -5.66 1.66
CA CYS A 91 13.87 -4.61 1.15
C CYS A 91 14.43 -3.73 2.29
N PHE A 92 13.66 -3.51 3.36
CA PHE A 92 14.12 -2.79 4.56
C PHE A 92 15.12 -3.61 5.40
N ILE A 93 14.94 -4.93 5.49
CA ILE A 93 15.82 -5.82 6.25
C ILE A 93 17.13 -6.10 5.50
N ALA A 94 17.08 -6.19 4.16
CA ALA A 94 18.23 -6.55 3.32
C ALA A 94 19.52 -5.73 3.54
N PRO A 95 19.49 -4.39 3.76
CA PRO A 95 20.69 -3.60 4.07
C PRO A 95 21.45 -4.03 5.33
N ALA A 96 20.75 -4.56 6.34
CA ALA A 96 21.31 -4.82 7.66
C ALA A 96 22.50 -5.81 7.65
N PRO A 97 22.40 -7.01 7.02
CA PRO A 97 23.55 -7.92 6.93
C PRO A 97 24.71 -7.30 6.14
N PHE A 98 24.46 -6.55 5.07
CA PHE A 98 25.52 -5.89 4.31
C PHE A 98 26.26 -4.82 5.12
N ALA A 99 25.52 -4.02 5.90
CA ALA A 99 26.10 -3.02 6.79
C ALA A 99 26.89 -3.67 7.95
N ALA A 100 26.38 -4.76 8.52
CA ALA A 100 27.07 -5.51 9.57
C ALA A 100 28.40 -6.10 9.06
N LEU A 101 28.41 -6.68 7.86
CA LEU A 101 29.64 -7.18 7.24
C LEU A 101 30.61 -6.05 6.86
N ALA A 102 30.11 -4.91 6.38
CA ALA A 102 30.93 -3.73 6.10
C ALA A 102 31.65 -3.20 7.34
N TYR A 103 30.97 -3.26 8.50
CA TYR A 103 31.52 -2.85 9.78
C TYR A 103 32.53 -3.87 10.34
N ALA A 104 32.18 -5.16 10.30
CA ALA A 104 32.97 -6.23 10.90
C ALA A 104 34.19 -6.68 10.08
N ALA A 105 34.12 -6.61 8.74
CA ALA A 105 35.16 -7.07 7.85
C ALA A 105 35.76 -5.92 7.02
N GLN A 106 37.00 -5.53 7.33
CA GLN A 106 37.79 -4.55 6.57
C GLN A 106 37.74 -4.74 5.03
N PRO A 107 37.93 -5.95 4.46
CA PRO A 107 37.86 -6.13 2.99
C PRO A 107 36.45 -5.90 2.42
N MET A 108 35.40 -5.98 3.26
CA MET A 108 34.01 -5.83 2.86
C MET A 108 33.49 -4.40 3.04
N ARG A 109 34.29 -3.47 3.56
CA ARG A 109 33.80 -2.13 3.95
C ARG A 109 33.15 -1.37 2.79
N THR A 110 33.88 -1.18 1.69
CA THR A 110 33.37 -0.48 0.52
C THR A 110 32.19 -1.20 -0.14
N PRO A 111 32.30 -2.49 -0.54
CA PRO A 111 31.19 -3.18 -1.19
C PRO A 111 29.96 -3.32 -0.27
N GLY A 112 30.14 -3.61 1.02
CA GLY A 112 29.04 -3.76 1.96
C GLY A 112 28.25 -2.47 2.18
N TYR A 113 28.91 -1.31 2.26
CA TYR A 113 28.20 -0.03 2.31
C TYR A 113 27.50 0.33 1.01
N ILE A 114 28.07 -0.01 -0.16
CA ILE A 114 27.41 0.19 -1.46
C ILE A 114 26.13 -0.64 -1.54
N PHE A 115 26.19 -1.94 -1.22
CA PHE A 115 24.99 -2.79 -1.23
C PHE A 115 23.94 -2.31 -0.23
N ALA A 116 24.34 -1.97 0.99
CA ALA A 116 23.42 -1.39 1.99
C ALA A 116 22.77 -0.10 1.47
N GLY A 117 23.54 0.78 0.82
CA GLY A 117 23.05 2.02 0.24
C GLY A 117 22.07 1.82 -0.92
N ILE A 118 22.35 0.87 -1.81
CA ILE A 118 21.44 0.53 -2.93
C ILE A 118 20.10 0.02 -2.39
N PHE A 119 20.11 -0.94 -1.47
CA PHE A 119 18.86 -1.44 -0.88
C PHE A 119 18.11 -0.36 -0.10
N ALA A 120 18.81 0.51 0.63
CA ALA A 120 18.18 1.64 1.31
C ALA A 120 17.52 2.63 0.32
N ALA A 121 18.17 2.91 -0.81
CA ALA A 121 17.61 3.75 -1.86
C ALA A 121 16.40 3.11 -2.55
N LEU A 122 16.48 1.80 -2.85
CA LEU A 122 15.37 1.03 -3.42
C LEU A 122 14.18 0.99 -2.47
N TYR A 123 14.41 0.78 -1.17
CA TYR A 123 13.37 0.83 -0.15
C TYR A 123 12.67 2.20 -0.15
N LEU A 124 13.44 3.29 -0.14
CA LEU A 124 12.88 4.63 -0.12
C LEU A 124 12.07 4.94 -1.39
N ALA A 125 12.61 4.56 -2.56
CA ALA A 125 11.92 4.72 -3.84
C ALA A 125 10.63 3.89 -3.90
N GLY A 126 10.70 2.61 -3.54
CA GLY A 126 9.54 1.71 -3.47
C GLY A 126 8.47 2.26 -2.54
N ARG A 127 8.86 2.74 -1.35
CA ARG A 127 7.94 3.30 -0.36
C ARG A 127 7.16 4.50 -0.89
N VAL A 128 7.84 5.40 -1.60
CA VAL A 128 7.22 6.59 -2.20
C VAL A 128 6.31 6.19 -3.37
N ILE A 129 6.75 5.27 -4.22
CA ILE A 129 5.99 4.82 -5.40
C ILE A 129 4.72 4.09 -4.96
N GLU A 130 4.80 3.14 -4.04
CA GLU A 130 3.65 2.39 -3.52
C GLU A 130 2.60 3.31 -2.91
N GLN A 131 3.03 4.25 -2.08
CA GLN A 131 2.12 5.21 -1.45
C GLN A 131 1.41 6.09 -2.48
N ARG A 132 2.13 6.54 -3.53
CA ARG A 132 1.56 7.36 -4.60
C ARG A 132 0.60 6.57 -5.49
N ASN A 133 0.97 5.34 -5.84
CA ASN A 133 0.15 4.47 -6.70
C ASN A 133 -1.16 4.09 -6.02
N ALA A 134 -1.11 3.68 -4.74
CA ALA A 134 -2.30 3.37 -3.97
C ALA A 134 -3.25 4.57 -3.89
N HIS A 135 -2.74 5.75 -3.54
CA HIS A 135 -3.56 6.96 -3.43
C HIS A 135 -4.16 7.38 -4.78
N LYS A 136 -3.36 7.32 -5.86
CA LYS A 136 -3.81 7.66 -7.22
C LYS A 136 -4.89 6.70 -7.70
N LEU A 137 -4.72 5.39 -7.48
CA LEU A 137 -5.67 4.36 -7.90
C LEU A 137 -7.03 4.55 -7.22
N PHE A 138 -7.06 4.66 -5.89
CA PHE A 138 -8.33 4.85 -5.17
C PHE A 138 -9.02 6.15 -5.57
N ARG A 139 -8.24 7.24 -5.74
CA ARG A 139 -8.77 8.52 -6.20
C ARG A 139 -9.38 8.43 -7.59
N GLU A 140 -8.69 7.81 -8.55
CA GLU A 140 -9.19 7.66 -9.93
C GLU A 140 -10.45 6.79 -9.99
N ARG A 141 -10.50 5.70 -9.22
CA ARG A 141 -11.68 4.82 -9.19
C ARG A 141 -12.87 5.46 -8.49
N LEU A 142 -12.67 6.11 -7.35
CA LEU A 142 -13.78 6.64 -6.56
C LEU A 142 -14.29 7.99 -7.06
N LEU A 143 -13.42 8.85 -7.61
CA LEU A 143 -13.84 10.13 -8.18
C LEU A 143 -14.22 10.01 -9.66
N GLY A 144 -13.67 9.04 -10.39
CA GLY A 144 -14.00 8.79 -11.80
C GLY A 144 -15.41 8.23 -11.98
N THR A 145 -15.89 7.39 -11.07
CA THR A 145 -17.26 6.83 -11.11
C THR A 145 -18.33 7.89 -10.85
N ASP A 146 -18.06 8.88 -10.00
CA ASP A 146 -18.97 10.00 -9.70
C ASP A 146 -19.29 10.85 -10.95
N THR A 147 -18.36 10.90 -11.91
CA THR A 147 -18.57 11.61 -13.19
C THR A 147 -19.39 10.77 -14.17
N ALA A 148 -19.32 9.43 -14.08
CA ALA A 148 -20.08 8.51 -14.93
C ALA A 148 -21.53 8.34 -14.46
N GLU A 149 -21.79 8.42 -13.16
CA GLU A 149 -23.13 8.40 -12.58
C GLU A 149 -23.85 9.77 -12.72
N ALA A 150 -23.10 10.84 -13.03
CA ALA A 150 -23.62 12.18 -13.30
C ALA A 150 -24.09 12.41 -14.76
N VAL A 151 -24.19 11.37 -15.60
CA VAL A 151 -24.83 11.47 -16.92
C VAL A 151 -26.21 10.80 -16.91
N PRO A 152 -27.29 11.54 -16.60
CA PRO A 152 -28.62 11.17 -17.03
C PRO A 152 -28.86 11.74 -18.44
N ALA A 153 -28.90 10.88 -19.45
CA ALA A 153 -29.66 11.07 -20.69
C ALA A 153 -29.68 9.77 -21.51
#